data_AF-A0A3C0XZF4-F1
#
_entry.id   AF-A0A3C0XZF4-F1
#
_cell.length_a   1.000
_cell.length_b   1.000
_cell.length_c   1.000
_cell.angle_alpha   90.00
_cell.angle_beta   90.00
_cell.angle_gamma   90.00
#
_symmetry.space_group_name_H-M   'P 1'
#
loop_
_entity.id
_entity.type
_entity.pdbx_description
1 polymer ?
#
loop_
_entity_poly.entity_id
_entity_poly.type
_entity_poly.pdbx_seq_one_letter_code
_entity_poly.pdbx_strand_id
1 'polypeptide(L)' 'MISVIIPVYNSAAYIAQTLDSVTAQRGYSDGRSMEIILVDDGSGDDTVKVVRDYVN' A
#
# COMPACT_ATOMS: atom_id res chain seq x y z
N MET A 1 -0.77 -14.58 -10.94
CA MET A 1 -0.21 -13.74 -9.86
C MET A 1 -0.24 -12.29 -10.32
N ILE A 2 -0.60 -11.35 -9.46
CA ILE A 2 -0.64 -9.90 -9.76
C ILE A 2 0.31 -9.19 -8.80
N SER A 3 1.14 -8.29 -9.34
CA SER A 3 2.01 -7.43 -8.54
C SER A 3 1.53 -5.99 -8.67
N VAL A 4 1.20 -5.37 -7.54
CA VAL A 4 0.78 -3.98 -7.47
C VAL A 4 1.93 -3.15 -6.92
N ILE A 5 2.49 -2.27 -7.74
CA ILE A 5 3.59 -1.40 -7.34
C ILE A 5 3.01 0.00 -7.10
N ILE A 6 3.24 0.55 -5.91
CA ILE A 6 2.72 1.85 -5.49
C ILE A 6 3.90 2.73 -5.06
N PRO A 7 4.39 3.62 -5.95
CA PRO A 7 5.34 4.65 -5.55
C PRO A 7 4.63 5.69 -4.67
N VAL A 8 5.27 6.09 -3.58
CA VAL A 8 4.71 7.04 -2.62
C VAL A 8 5.72 8.15 -2.31
N TYR A 9 5.21 9.37 -2.16
CA TYR A 9 5.97 10.54 -1.72
C TYR A 9 5.01 11.55 -1.10
N ASN A 10 5.20 11.87 0.18
CA ASN A 10 4.36 12.78 0.95
C ASN A 10 2.85 12.51 0.78
N SER A 11 2.49 11.25 1.00
CA SER A 11 1.18 10.67 0.79
C SER A 11 0.39 10.36 2.05
N ALA A 12 0.79 10.86 3.22
CA ALA A 12 0.17 10.53 4.50
C ALA A 12 -1.35 10.76 4.52
N ALA A 13 -1.83 11.78 3.81
CA ALA A 13 -3.25 12.14 3.77
C ALA A 13 -4.15 11.17 2.98
N TYR A 14 -3.59 10.31 2.11
CA TYR A 14 -4.37 9.49 1.18
C TYR A 14 -3.90 8.03 1.07
N ILE A 15 -2.68 7.71 1.51
CA ILE A 15 -2.11 6.36 1.34
C ILE A 15 -2.96 5.28 2.01
N ALA A 16 -3.57 5.55 3.16
CA ALA A 16 -4.48 4.62 3.83
C ALA A 16 -5.66 4.21 2.92
N GLN A 17 -6.34 5.19 2.31
CA GLN A 17 -7.46 4.92 1.40
C GLN A 17 -7.02 4.09 0.17
N THR A 18 -5.83 4.36 -0.36
CA THR A 18 -5.27 3.56 -1.46
C THR A 18 -5.03 2.12 -1.03
N LEU A 19 -4.42 1.90 0.14
CA LEU A 19 -4.14 0.55 0.65
C LEU A 19 -5.42 -0.21 1.00
N ASP A 20 -6.41 0.44 1.60
CA ASP A 20 -7.73 -0.15 1.86
C ASP A 20 -8.39 -0.62 0.55
N SER A 21 -8.32 0.20 -0.51
CA SER A 21 -8.91 -0.12 -1.81
C SER A 21 -8.23 -1.31 -2.50
N VAL A 22 -6.89 -1.38 -2.43
CA VAL A 22 -6.12 -2.46 -3.07
C VAL A 22 -6.26 -3.77 -2.29
N THR A 23 -6.25 -3.73 -0.95
CA THR A 23 -6.43 -4.92 -0.11
C THR A 23 -7.86 -5.46 -0.12
N ALA A 24 -8.87 -4.62 -0.40
CA ALA A 24 -10.25 -5.06 -0.57
C ALA A 24 -10.51 -5.84 -1.88
N GLN A 25 -9.56 -5.86 -2.82
CA GLN A 25 -9.74 -6.59 -4.08
C GLN A 25 -9.86 -8.10 -3.85
N ARG A 26 -10.75 -8.77 -4.58
CA ARG A 26 -10.99 -10.23 -4.49
C ARG A 26 -9.71 -11.07 -4.64
N GLY A 27 -8.74 -10.57 -5.41
CA GLY A 27 -7.44 -11.24 -5.57
C GLY A 27 -6.67 -11.35 -4.25
N TYR A 28 -6.73 -10.32 -3.39
CA TYR A 28 -6.08 -10.30 -2.09
C TYR A 28 -6.91 -11.04 -1.04
N SER A 29 -8.23 -10.80 -1.00
CA SER A 29 -9.13 -11.37 0.02
C SER A 29 -9.47 -12.85 -0.18
N ASP A 30 -9.52 -13.36 -1.42
CA ASP A 30 -9.77 -14.78 -1.70
C ASP A 30 -8.48 -15.62 -1.63
N GLY A 31 -7.37 -15.08 -1.12
CA GLY A 31 -6.08 -15.78 -0.98
C GLY A 31 -5.40 -16.14 -2.31
N ARG A 32 -5.75 -15.47 -3.41
CA ARG A 32 -5.05 -15.63 -4.69
C ARG A 32 -3.71 -14.89 -4.64
N SER A 33 -2.77 -15.28 -5.48
CA SER A 33 -1.42 -14.71 -5.49
C SER A 33 -1.44 -13.23 -5.92
N MET A 34 -1.51 -12.31 -4.95
CA MET A 34 -1.31 -10.88 -5.11
C MET A 34 -0.19 -10.43 -4.17
N GLU A 35 0.73 -9.62 -4.69
CA GLU A 35 1.74 -8.92 -3.89
C GLU A 35 1.59 -7.40 -4.05
N ILE A 36 1.87 -6.66 -2.98
CA ILE A 36 1.85 -5.20 -2.96
C ILE A 36 3.25 -4.73 -2.59
N ILE A 37 3.85 -3.91 -3.45
CA ILE A 37 5.20 -3.37 -3.28
C ILE A 37 5.09 -1.85 -3.17
N LEU A 38 5.41 -1.33 -1.99
CA LEU A 38 5.43 0.11 -1.71
C LEU A 38 6.86 0.62 -1.85
N VAL A 39 7.05 1.67 -2.64
CA VAL A 39 8.35 2.31 -2.88
C VAL A 39 8.27 3.76 -2.46
N ASP A 40 8.88 4.09 -1.32
CA ASP A 40 8.94 5.47 -0.82
C ASP A 40 10.11 6.24 -1.44
N ASP A 41 9.84 7.42 -1.99
CA ASP A 41 10.83 8.32 -2.59
C ASP A 41 11.35 9.38 -1.58
N GLY A 42 11.59 8.94 -0.34
CA GLY A 42 12.12 9.80 0.73
C GLY A 42 11.10 10.79 1.28
N SER A 43 9.90 10.32 1.64
CA SER A 43 8.86 11.17 2.22
C SER A 43 9.35 11.86 3.51
N GLY A 44 9.00 13.14 3.65
CA GLY A 44 9.27 13.95 4.84
C GLY A 44 8.09 14.06 5.81
N ASP A 45 6.95 13.45 5.48
CA ASP A 45 5.73 13.43 6.29
C ASP A 45 5.50 12.04 6.93
N ASP A 46 4.29 11.83 7.49
CA ASP A 46 3.91 10.59 8.16
C ASP A 46 3.60 9.41 7.19
N THR A 47 3.91 9.49 5.89
CA THR A 47 3.58 8.43 4.90
C THR A 47 4.07 7.07 5.34
N VAL A 48 5.36 6.96 5.70
CA VAL A 48 5.99 5.71 6.11
C VAL A 48 5.36 5.19 7.40
N LYS A 49 4.95 6.08 8.31
CA LYS A 49 4.29 5.69 9.56
C LYS A 49 2.92 5.07 9.27
N VAL A 50 2.11 5.69 8.42
CA VAL A 50 0.81 5.14 8.01
C VAL A 50 0.97 3.80 7.28
N VAL A 51 1.94 3.70 6.37
CA VAL A 51 2.23 2.46 5.63
C VAL A 51 2.57 1.30 6.57
N ARG A 52 3.30 1.54 7.67
CA ARG A 52 3.70 0.48 8.61
C ARG A 52 2.51 -0.20 9.29
N ASP A 53 1.37 0.47 9.43
CA ASP A 53 0.16 -0.13 10.01
C ASP A 53 -0.46 -1.21 9.09
N TYR A 54 -0.04 -1.28 7.82
CA TYR A 54 -0.51 -2.25 6.82
C TYR A 54 0.47 -3.39 6.55
N VAL A 55 1.68 -3.36 7.13
CA VAL A 55 2.71 -4.39 6.92
C VAL A 55 2.61 -5.43 8.03
N ASN A 56 2.34 -6.69 7.67
CA ASN A 56 2.36 -7.84 8.59
C ASN A 56 3.77 -8.42 8.75
#